data_AF-A0A9N9AJK5-F1
#
_entry.id   AF-A0A9N9AJK5-F1
#
_cell.length_a   1.000
_cell.length_b   1.000
_cell.length_c   1.000
_cell.angle_alpha   90.00
_cell.angle_beta   90.00
_cell.angle_gamma   90.00
#
_symmetry.space_group_name_H-M   'P 1'
#
loop_
_entity.id
_entity.type
_entity.pdbx_description
1 polymer ?
#
loop_
_entity_poly.entity_id
_entity_poly.type
_entity_poly.pdbx_seq_one_letter_code
_entity_poly.pdbx_strand_id
1 'polypeptide(L)'
;MAKSLLGLFLLAVLCTSRANAGYTVTFPSSGDVLDANTPYNVTWILNQDTPTEPAVDVRLVKGPPENLKEQMKICKSIDPAALSCPFLVPPTMATGIDYAITVGKDPANYGYTPFFTIQGVGEIPLTNNGCPNMGGHNCNSLATPCCGVNGFCGNGPNFCGEGCQAAYSNGGTCVQPEPAKEPVPNEPKAVPKRKRFVKF
;
A
#
# COMPACT_ATOMS: atom_id res chain seq x y z
N MET A 1 38.58 -38.55 23.06
CA MET A 1 38.38 -37.08 22.94
C MET A 1 38.19 -36.74 21.47
N ALA A 2 36.94 -36.66 21.01
CA ALA A 2 36.61 -36.13 19.68
C ALA A 2 35.75 -34.89 19.91
N LYS A 3 36.28 -33.74 19.48
CA LYS A 3 35.68 -32.42 19.60
C LYS A 3 34.72 -32.19 18.44
N SER A 4 33.54 -31.67 18.79
CA SER A 4 32.81 -30.63 18.06
C SER A 4 32.36 -30.92 16.62
N LEU A 5 31.05 -31.07 16.43
CA LEU A 5 30.38 -30.48 15.28
C LEU A 5 29.05 -29.87 15.76
N LEU A 6 29.12 -28.61 16.19
CA LEU A 6 27.95 -27.78 16.43
C LEU A 6 27.39 -27.39 15.04
N GLY A 7 26.28 -28.00 14.63
CA GLY A 7 25.55 -27.62 13.42
C GLY A 7 24.75 -26.34 13.68
N LEU A 8 25.22 -25.21 13.15
CA LEU A 8 24.50 -23.94 13.19
C LEU A 8 23.48 -23.92 12.04
N PHE A 9 22.24 -24.31 12.33
CA PHE A 9 21.10 -24.15 11.41
C PHE A 9 20.66 -22.68 11.45
N LEU A 10 21.14 -21.88 10.51
CA LEU A 10 20.65 -20.51 10.28
C LEU A 10 19.33 -20.60 9.50
N LEU A 11 18.23 -20.64 10.24
CA LEU A 11 16.88 -20.46 9.69
C LEU A 11 16.73 -18.97 9.32
N ALA A 12 16.95 -18.63 8.05
CA ALA A 12 16.61 -17.31 7.53
C ALA A 12 15.09 -17.19 7.45
N VAL A 13 14.48 -16.73 8.54
CA VAL A 13 13.08 -16.31 8.55
C VAL A 13 13.00 -15.03 7.72
N LEU A 14 12.60 -15.18 6.46
CA LEU A 14 12.13 -14.07 5.64
C LEU A 14 10.85 -13.55 6.30
N CYS A 15 10.99 -12.54 7.16
CA CYS A 15 9.87 -11.76 7.65
C CYS A 15 9.24 -11.03 6.46
N THR A 16 8.26 -11.67 5.80
CA THR A 16 7.29 -10.94 5.00
C THR A 16 6.46 -10.14 5.98
N SER A 17 6.86 -8.90 6.26
CA SER A 17 6.03 -7.95 6.97
C SER A 17 4.82 -7.67 6.09
N ARG A 18 3.75 -8.45 6.25
CA ARG A 18 2.44 -8.01 5.81
C ARG A 18 2.14 -6.79 6.67
N ALA A 19 2.11 -5.61 6.07
CA ALA A 19 1.49 -4.45 6.70
C ALA A 19 0.00 -4.78 6.81
N ASN A 20 -0.39 -5.48 7.87
CA ASN A 20 -1.79 -5.72 8.15
C ASN A 20 -2.31 -4.46 8.85
N ALA A 21 -2.77 -3.51 8.02
CA ALA A 21 -3.49 -2.36 8.50
C ALA A 21 -4.66 -2.88 9.32
N GLY A 22 -4.70 -2.46 10.56
CA GLY A 22 -5.59 -3.12 11.47
C GLY A 22 -7.01 -2.54 11.52
N TYR A 23 -7.23 -1.60 10.63
CA TYR A 23 -8.52 -1.02 10.32
C TYR A 23 -8.78 -1.22 8.84
N THR A 24 -10.00 -1.61 8.50
CA THR A 24 -10.49 -1.54 7.13
C THR A 24 -11.54 -0.45 7.07
N VAL A 25 -11.22 0.64 6.38
CA VAL A 25 -12.14 1.76 6.23
C VAL A 25 -13.18 1.39 5.18
N THR A 26 -14.46 1.48 5.55
CA THR A 26 -15.60 1.01 4.75
C THR A 26 -16.36 2.13 4.04
N PHE A 27 -16.23 3.37 4.52
CA PHE A 27 -16.77 4.55 3.85
C PHE A 27 -15.94 5.80 4.17
N PRO A 28 -15.68 6.70 3.21
CA PRO A 28 -15.99 6.56 1.77
C PRO A 28 -15.22 5.43 1.09
N SER A 29 -15.65 5.05 -0.10
CA SER A 29 -15.04 4.01 -0.94
C SER A 29 -14.97 4.43 -2.41
N SER A 30 -14.44 3.55 -3.25
CA SER A 30 -14.27 3.85 -4.66
C SER A 30 -15.60 4.07 -5.35
N GLY A 31 -15.69 5.15 -6.13
CA GLY A 31 -16.91 5.59 -6.81
C GLY A 31 -17.79 6.54 -5.99
N ASP A 32 -17.56 6.67 -4.68
CA ASP A 32 -18.29 7.66 -3.88
C ASP A 32 -17.91 9.09 -4.28
N VAL A 33 -18.92 9.96 -4.28
CA VAL A 33 -18.78 11.41 -4.46
C VAL A 33 -19.34 12.09 -3.22
N LEU A 34 -18.47 12.82 -2.51
CA LEU A 34 -18.83 13.60 -1.34
C LEU A 34 -18.90 15.08 -1.70
N ASP A 35 -20.04 15.71 -1.46
CA ASP A 35 -20.27 17.12 -1.75
C ASP A 35 -19.73 18.00 -0.62
N ALA A 36 -19.09 19.11 -0.99
CA ALA A 36 -18.66 20.13 -0.05
C ALA A 36 -19.86 20.70 0.73
N ASN A 37 -19.61 21.09 1.98
CA ASN A 37 -20.63 21.57 2.91
C ASN A 37 -21.74 20.54 3.26
N THR A 38 -21.49 19.26 3.01
CA THR A 38 -22.40 18.16 3.37
C THR A 38 -21.81 17.31 4.50
N PRO A 39 -22.59 16.94 5.54
CA PRO A 39 -22.14 16.05 6.58
C PRO A 39 -22.23 14.57 6.14
N TYR A 40 -21.19 13.82 6.47
CA TYR A 40 -21.06 12.38 6.27
C TYR A 40 -20.52 11.71 7.54
N ASN A 41 -20.44 10.37 7.52
CA ASN A 41 -19.77 9.60 8.55
C ASN A 41 -18.71 8.71 7.92
N VAL A 42 -17.44 8.94 8.23
CA VAL A 42 -16.38 7.98 7.91
C VAL A 42 -16.61 6.74 8.77
N THR A 43 -16.57 5.54 8.19
CA THR A 43 -16.76 4.28 8.92
C THR A 43 -15.63 3.30 8.67
N TRP A 44 -15.36 2.44 9.66
CA TRP A 44 -14.37 1.38 9.55
C TRP A 44 -14.76 0.15 10.36
N ILE A 45 -14.12 -0.97 10.07
CA ILE A 45 -14.16 -2.20 10.87
C ILE A 45 -12.77 -2.50 11.45
N LEU A 46 -12.75 -3.23 12.57
CA LEU A 46 -11.52 -3.69 13.22
C LEU A 46 -11.11 -5.04 12.65
N ASN A 47 -9.84 -5.17 12.27
CA ASN A 47 -9.26 -6.45 11.89
C ASN A 47 -8.75 -7.15 13.15
N GLN A 48 -9.24 -8.35 13.45
CA GLN A 48 -8.91 -9.05 14.70
C GLN A 48 -7.44 -9.49 14.80
N ASP A 49 -6.68 -9.41 13.70
CA ASP A 49 -5.29 -9.84 13.61
C ASP A 49 -4.25 -8.73 13.87
N THR A 50 -4.67 -7.45 14.00
CA THR A 50 -3.93 -6.24 14.49
C THR A 50 -4.82 -4.99 14.30
N PRO A 51 -4.75 -3.85 15.05
CA PRO A 51 -3.89 -3.47 16.17
C PRO A 51 -4.73 -3.17 17.45
N THR A 52 -4.07 -2.93 18.57
CA THR A 52 -4.71 -2.53 19.85
C THR A 52 -4.31 -1.10 20.21
N GLU A 53 -4.46 -0.16 19.28
CA GLU A 53 -4.17 1.24 19.60
C GLU A 53 -5.22 1.76 20.59
N PRO A 54 -4.83 2.47 21.66
CA PRO A 54 -5.79 2.99 22.64
C PRO A 54 -6.66 4.12 22.08
N ALA A 55 -6.23 4.73 20.96
CA ALA A 55 -6.97 5.77 20.25
C ALA A 55 -6.48 5.86 18.80
N VAL A 56 -7.36 6.29 17.89
CA VAL A 56 -7.04 6.54 16.47
C VAL A 56 -7.26 8.02 16.10
N ASP A 57 -6.57 8.46 15.05
CA ASP A 57 -6.93 9.68 14.33
C ASP A 57 -7.60 9.28 13.00
N VAL A 58 -8.56 10.09 12.54
CA VAL A 58 -9.16 9.97 11.21
C VAL A 58 -8.73 11.18 10.38
N ARG A 59 -8.13 10.95 9.22
CA ARG A 59 -7.51 11.99 8.41
C ARG A 59 -8.02 11.94 6.99
N LEU A 60 -8.26 13.11 6.42
CA LEU A 60 -8.41 13.26 4.98
C LEU A 60 -7.02 13.46 4.38
N VAL A 61 -6.68 12.65 3.41
CA VAL A 61 -5.44 12.77 2.63
C VAL A 61 -5.77 12.92 1.15
N LYS A 62 -4.84 13.48 0.38
CA LYS A 62 -4.98 13.69 -1.07
C LYS A 62 -3.66 13.46 -1.79
N GLY A 63 -3.73 12.98 -3.02
CA GLY A 63 -2.61 12.90 -3.95
C GLY A 63 -2.33 11.48 -4.42
N PRO A 64 -1.18 11.24 -5.07
CA PRO A 64 -0.85 9.92 -5.58
C PRO A 64 -0.61 8.93 -4.43
N PRO A 65 -0.85 7.62 -4.63
CA PRO A 65 -0.77 6.61 -3.58
C PRO A 65 0.61 6.53 -2.91
N GLU A 66 1.69 6.83 -3.64
CA GLU A 66 3.07 6.86 -3.14
C GLU A 66 3.41 8.12 -2.32
N ASN A 67 2.56 9.16 -2.35
CA ASN A 67 2.85 10.44 -1.73
C ASN A 67 1.58 11.17 -1.27
N LEU A 68 0.71 10.46 -0.56
CA LEU A 68 -0.48 11.03 0.06
C LEU A 68 -0.11 12.13 1.05
N LYS A 69 -0.75 13.30 0.92
CA LYS A 69 -0.59 14.44 1.83
C LYS A 69 -1.85 14.65 2.66
N GLU A 70 -1.68 14.74 3.97
CA GLU A 70 -2.75 15.13 4.89
C GLU A 70 -3.30 16.51 4.51
N GLN A 71 -4.60 16.56 4.26
CA GLN A 71 -5.35 17.79 4.05
C GLN A 71 -5.87 18.31 5.38
N MET A 72 -6.43 17.40 6.20
CA MET A 72 -6.93 17.74 7.53
C MET A 72 -7.09 16.51 8.41
N LYS A 73 -7.15 16.75 9.72
CA LYS A 73 -7.63 15.77 10.70
C LYS A 73 -9.13 15.98 10.91
N ILE A 74 -9.91 14.91 10.70
CA ILE A 74 -11.36 14.91 10.86
C ILE A 74 -11.71 14.63 12.32
N CYS A 75 -11.20 13.52 12.87
CA CYS A 75 -11.30 13.17 14.28
C CYS A 75 -9.91 12.95 14.87
N LYS A 76 -9.75 13.25 16.16
CA LYS A 76 -8.48 13.12 16.89
C LYS A 76 -8.67 12.30 18.15
N SER A 77 -7.79 11.33 18.35
CA SER A 77 -7.72 10.51 19.56
C SER A 77 -9.07 9.92 19.99
N ILE A 78 -9.81 9.33 19.04
CA ILE A 78 -11.09 8.67 19.30
C ILE A 78 -10.90 7.19 19.63
N ASP A 79 -11.84 6.61 20.36
CA ASP A 79 -11.89 5.17 20.60
C ASP A 79 -11.99 4.42 19.26
N PRO A 80 -11.07 3.47 18.94
CA PRO A 80 -11.16 2.70 17.71
C PRO A 80 -12.46 1.89 17.60
N ALA A 81 -13.08 1.53 18.74
CA ALA A 81 -14.37 0.84 18.80
C ALA A 81 -15.58 1.77 18.52
N ALA A 82 -15.35 3.07 18.30
CA ALA A 82 -16.41 3.96 17.82
C ALA A 82 -16.90 3.59 16.41
N LEU A 83 -16.02 2.99 15.59
CA LEU A 83 -16.28 2.51 14.21
C LEU A 83 -16.80 3.57 13.23
N SER A 84 -16.94 4.82 13.68
CA SER A 84 -17.48 5.93 12.93
C SER A 84 -16.91 7.27 13.42
N CYS A 85 -16.74 8.21 12.51
CA CYS A 85 -16.29 9.57 12.78
C CYS A 85 -17.11 10.55 11.91
N PRO A 86 -17.79 11.55 12.51
CA PRO A 86 -18.52 12.54 11.74
C PRO A 86 -17.56 13.39 10.91
N PHE A 87 -17.90 13.60 9.65
CA PHE A 87 -17.10 14.34 8.70
C PHE A 87 -17.97 15.38 7.97
N LEU A 88 -17.75 16.66 8.28
CA LEU A 88 -18.26 17.75 7.47
C LEU A 88 -17.21 18.11 6.44
N VAL A 89 -17.50 17.91 5.14
CA VAL A 89 -16.61 18.32 4.06
C VAL A 89 -16.55 19.86 4.04
N PRO A 90 -15.37 20.49 4.21
CA PRO A 90 -15.30 21.95 4.22
C PRO A 90 -15.81 22.57 2.90
N PRO A 91 -16.52 23.72 2.95
CA PRO A 91 -17.07 24.37 1.75
C PRO A 91 -15.99 24.83 0.76
N THR A 92 -14.76 25.03 1.23
CA THR A 92 -13.61 25.48 0.43
C THR A 92 -12.76 24.33 -0.10
N MET A 93 -13.19 23.08 0.06
CA MET A 93 -12.46 21.94 -0.49
C MET A 93 -12.42 22.04 -2.02
N ALA A 94 -11.25 21.83 -2.61
CA ALA A 94 -11.12 21.73 -4.05
C ALA A 94 -11.74 20.43 -4.56
N THR A 95 -12.38 20.48 -5.72
CA THR A 95 -12.84 19.26 -6.40
C THR A 95 -11.64 18.38 -6.76
N GLY A 96 -11.77 17.07 -6.55
CA GLY A 96 -10.73 16.10 -6.88
C GLY A 96 -11.19 14.65 -6.71
N ILE A 97 -10.54 13.76 -7.45
CA ILE A 97 -10.84 12.31 -7.47
C ILE A 97 -9.80 11.48 -6.70
N ASP A 98 -8.79 12.14 -6.14
CA ASP A 98 -7.60 11.58 -5.50
C ASP A 98 -7.61 11.79 -3.98
N TYR A 99 -8.79 11.76 -3.37
CA TYR A 99 -8.94 11.79 -1.91
C TYR A 99 -8.99 10.38 -1.34
N ALA A 100 -8.42 10.20 -0.15
CA ALA A 100 -8.57 8.99 0.64
C ALA A 100 -8.71 9.35 2.13
N ILE A 101 -9.24 8.43 2.93
CA ILE A 101 -9.23 8.52 4.38
C ILE A 101 -8.15 7.60 4.94
N THR A 102 -7.48 8.05 5.98
CA THR A 102 -6.68 7.17 6.85
C THR A 102 -7.27 7.07 8.25
N VAL A 103 -7.24 5.86 8.82
CA VAL A 103 -7.63 5.58 10.21
C VAL A 103 -6.46 4.90 10.91
N GLY A 104 -6.02 5.45 12.05
CA GLY A 104 -4.95 4.89 12.88
C GLY A 104 -4.14 5.98 13.57
N LYS A 105 -3.23 5.60 14.47
CA LYS A 105 -2.31 6.55 15.13
C LYS A 105 -0.87 6.38 14.66
N ASP A 106 -0.40 5.15 14.64
CA ASP A 106 0.87 4.73 14.08
C ASP A 106 0.72 4.54 12.56
N PRO A 107 1.55 5.20 11.73
CA PRO A 107 1.57 4.99 10.29
C PRO A 107 1.69 3.52 9.86
N ALA A 108 2.35 2.66 10.66
CA ALA A 108 2.45 1.23 10.38
C ALA A 108 1.09 0.51 10.46
N ASN A 109 0.11 1.09 11.14
CA ASN A 109 -1.21 0.52 11.39
C ASN A 109 -2.33 1.18 10.57
N TYR A 110 -2.00 2.19 9.75
CA TYR A 110 -3.02 2.95 9.03
C TYR A 110 -3.87 2.06 8.12
N GLY A 111 -5.18 2.07 8.37
CA GLY A 111 -6.17 1.67 7.38
C GLY A 111 -6.39 2.80 6.38
N TYR A 112 -6.53 2.45 5.11
CA TYR A 112 -6.79 3.40 4.03
C TYR A 112 -8.10 3.02 3.33
N THR A 113 -8.86 4.03 2.89
CA THR A 113 -9.89 3.81 1.87
C THR A 113 -9.24 3.65 0.50
N PRO A 114 -9.94 3.04 -0.47
CA PRO A 114 -9.77 3.40 -1.87
C PRO A 114 -9.88 4.91 -2.09
N PHE A 115 -9.44 5.38 -3.25
CA PHE A 115 -9.67 6.76 -3.63
C PHE A 115 -11.15 7.02 -3.91
N PHE A 116 -11.63 8.18 -3.49
CA PHE A 116 -12.98 8.68 -3.71
C PHE A 116 -12.95 10.14 -4.16
N THR A 117 -14.11 10.65 -4.59
CA THR A 117 -14.24 12.01 -5.11
C THR A 117 -14.78 12.95 -4.04
N ILE A 118 -14.20 14.13 -3.93
CA ILE A 118 -14.87 15.27 -3.30
C ILE A 118 -15.26 16.25 -4.40
N GLN A 119 -16.54 16.61 -4.45
CA GLN A 119 -17.07 17.68 -5.30
C GLN A 119 -17.18 18.96 -4.46
N GLY A 120 -16.30 19.92 -4.71
CA GLY A 120 -16.27 21.21 -4.03
C GLY A 120 -16.06 22.35 -5.01
N VAL A 121 -15.01 23.15 -4.80
CA VAL A 121 -14.65 24.25 -5.68
C VAL A 121 -13.95 23.69 -6.93
N GLY A 122 -14.58 23.91 -8.10
CA GLY A 122 -14.09 23.45 -9.40
C GLY A 122 -14.90 22.29 -9.99
N GLU A 123 -14.66 21.97 -11.25
CA GLU A 123 -15.36 20.89 -11.96
C GLU A 123 -14.75 19.52 -11.64
N ILE A 124 -15.57 18.46 -11.69
CA ILE A 124 -15.08 17.09 -11.60
C ILE A 124 -14.31 16.77 -12.89
N PRO A 125 -13.07 16.27 -12.81
CA PRO A 125 -12.34 15.80 -13.98
C PRO A 125 -13.16 14.74 -14.74
N LEU A 126 -13.57 15.05 -15.97
CA LEU A 126 -14.42 14.16 -16.79
C LEU A 126 -13.64 12.96 -17.39
N THR A 127 -12.31 12.98 -17.31
CA THR A 127 -11.46 11.88 -17.77
C THR A 127 -10.63 11.34 -16.61
N ASN A 128 -10.92 10.11 -16.20
CA ASN A 128 -10.04 9.35 -15.32
C ASN A 128 -8.97 8.70 -16.22
N ASN A 129 -7.82 9.36 -16.35
CA ASN A 129 -6.72 8.90 -17.21
C ASN A 129 -5.80 7.90 -16.50
N GLY A 130 -6.26 7.28 -15.41
CA GLY A 130 -5.49 6.35 -14.61
C GLY A 130 -6.22 5.06 -14.31
N CYS A 131 -5.61 4.25 -13.45
CA CYS A 131 -6.24 3.03 -12.97
C CYS A 131 -7.51 3.41 -12.19
N PRO A 132 -8.71 2.87 -12.53
CA PRO A 132 -10.00 3.45 -12.12
C PRO A 132 -10.13 3.81 -10.63
N ASN A 133 -9.66 2.96 -9.73
CA ASN A 133 -9.82 3.13 -8.28
C ASN A 133 -8.59 3.75 -7.61
N MET A 134 -7.69 4.31 -8.42
CA MET A 134 -6.43 4.93 -8.00
C MET A 134 -6.46 6.46 -8.16
N GLY A 135 -7.66 7.06 -8.21
CA GLY A 135 -7.83 8.51 -8.21
C GLY A 135 -7.21 9.23 -9.41
N GLY A 136 -7.26 8.63 -10.61
CA GLY A 136 -6.61 9.20 -11.79
C GLY A 136 -5.14 8.84 -11.96
N HIS A 137 -4.57 8.05 -11.05
CA HIS A 137 -3.15 7.68 -11.10
C HIS A 137 -2.92 6.32 -11.76
N ASN A 138 -1.82 6.22 -12.52
CA ASN A 138 -1.30 4.96 -13.02
C ASN A 138 -0.55 4.19 -11.94
N CYS A 139 -0.43 2.88 -12.13
CA CYS A 139 0.36 2.01 -11.28
C CYS A 139 1.85 2.17 -11.60
N ASN A 140 2.50 3.18 -11.02
CA ASN A 140 3.90 3.51 -11.30
C ASN A 140 4.92 2.83 -10.36
N SER A 141 4.44 2.10 -9.34
CA SER A 141 5.30 1.42 -8.37
C SER A 141 5.76 0.05 -8.87
N LEU A 142 7.03 -0.29 -8.67
CA LEU A 142 7.55 -1.64 -8.92
C LEU A 142 6.91 -2.70 -8.00
N ALA A 143 6.44 -2.31 -6.81
CA ALA A 143 5.84 -3.24 -5.85
C ALA A 143 4.39 -3.63 -6.24
N THR A 144 3.67 -2.71 -6.90
CA THR A 144 2.28 -2.88 -7.36
C THR A 144 2.13 -2.35 -8.79
N PRO A 145 2.77 -3.02 -9.77
CA PRO A 145 3.00 -2.46 -11.11
C PRO A 145 1.79 -2.59 -12.03
N CYS A 146 0.82 -3.45 -11.73
CA CYS A 146 -0.27 -3.77 -12.65
C CYS A 146 -1.57 -3.14 -12.19
N CYS A 147 -2.28 -2.50 -13.12
CA CYS A 147 -3.67 -2.13 -12.92
C CYS A 147 -4.55 -3.33 -13.19
N GLY A 148 -5.09 -3.93 -12.11
CA GLY A 148 -5.91 -5.11 -12.19
C GLY A 148 -7.26 -4.87 -12.87
N VAL A 149 -7.95 -5.97 -13.18
CA VAL A 149 -9.31 -5.93 -13.74
C VAL A 149 -10.29 -5.21 -12.81
N ASN A 150 -10.03 -5.24 -11.50
CA ASN A 150 -10.81 -4.55 -10.48
C ASN A 150 -10.44 -3.07 -10.31
N GLY A 151 -9.58 -2.52 -11.16
CA GLY A 151 -9.22 -1.10 -11.17
C GLY A 151 -8.27 -0.67 -10.05
N PHE A 152 -7.64 -1.62 -9.34
CA PHE A 152 -6.64 -1.35 -8.31
C PHE A 152 -5.23 -1.69 -8.78
N CYS A 153 -4.24 -0.94 -8.29
CA CYS A 153 -2.84 -1.32 -8.46
C CYS A 153 -2.48 -2.50 -7.56
N GLY A 154 -1.84 -3.50 -8.14
CA GLY A 154 -1.34 -4.64 -7.38
C GLY A 154 -0.29 -5.42 -8.14
N ASN A 155 0.00 -6.60 -7.63
CA ASN A 155 1.02 -7.49 -8.16
C ASN A 155 0.51 -8.94 -8.11
N GLY A 156 1.08 -9.80 -8.97
CA GLY A 156 0.70 -11.20 -9.07
C GLY A 156 -0.43 -11.45 -10.06
N PRO A 157 -0.81 -12.73 -10.24
CA PRO A 157 -1.74 -13.14 -11.29
C PRO A 157 -3.10 -12.44 -11.24
N ASN A 158 -3.60 -12.10 -10.05
CA ASN A 158 -4.89 -11.43 -9.89
C ASN A 158 -4.90 -9.98 -10.37
N PHE A 159 -3.72 -9.37 -10.55
CA PHE A 159 -3.57 -7.97 -10.98
C PHE A 159 -2.88 -7.86 -12.34
N CYS A 160 -1.87 -8.69 -12.60
CA CYS A 160 -1.09 -8.70 -13.84
C CYS A 160 -1.58 -9.73 -14.86
N GLY A 161 -2.52 -10.59 -14.49
CA GLY A 161 -3.03 -11.65 -15.36
C GLY A 161 -4.15 -11.16 -16.27
N GLU A 162 -5.10 -12.04 -16.53
CA GLU A 162 -6.25 -11.78 -17.39
C GLU A 162 -7.04 -10.54 -16.93
N GLY A 163 -7.40 -9.68 -17.88
CA GLY A 163 -8.13 -8.43 -17.61
C GLY A 163 -7.28 -7.30 -17.05
N CYS A 164 -5.95 -7.47 -16.92
CA CYS A 164 -5.06 -6.38 -16.58
C CYS A 164 -5.11 -5.24 -17.62
N GLN A 165 -5.11 -4.01 -17.13
CA GLN A 165 -5.25 -2.79 -17.92
C GLN A 165 -3.87 -2.19 -18.20
N ALA A 166 -3.23 -2.64 -19.28
CA ALA A 166 -1.84 -2.31 -19.61
C ALA A 166 -1.60 -0.80 -19.72
N ALA A 167 -2.56 -0.03 -20.27
CA ALA A 167 -2.47 1.41 -20.44
C ALA A 167 -2.25 2.19 -19.12
N TYR A 168 -2.69 1.62 -17.99
CA TYR A 168 -2.57 2.22 -16.66
C TYR A 168 -1.55 1.50 -15.77
N SER A 169 -0.87 0.50 -16.32
CA SER A 169 0.15 -0.29 -15.64
C SER A 169 1.54 0.28 -15.87
N ASN A 170 2.48 -0.07 -15.00
CA ASN A 170 3.85 0.41 -15.08
C ASN A 170 4.48 0.06 -16.43
N GLY A 171 5.06 1.06 -17.09
CA GLY A 171 5.67 0.88 -18.42
C GLY A 171 4.69 0.47 -19.52
N GLY A 172 3.38 0.60 -19.32
CA GLY A 172 2.38 0.21 -20.32
C GLY A 172 2.22 -1.29 -20.47
N THR A 173 2.61 -2.09 -19.47
CA THR A 173 2.65 -3.55 -19.55
C THR A 173 2.02 -4.22 -18.33
N CYS A 174 1.40 -5.37 -18.57
CA CYS A 174 0.80 -6.23 -17.55
C CYS A 174 1.75 -7.35 -17.11
N VAL A 175 3.01 -7.02 -16.88
CA VAL A 175 4.00 -8.00 -16.43
C VAL A 175 4.47 -7.65 -15.04
N GLN A 176 4.64 -8.68 -14.22
CA GLN A 176 5.38 -8.52 -12.98
C GLN A 176 6.84 -8.18 -13.37
N PRO A 177 7.45 -7.11 -12.85
CA PRO A 177 8.90 -6.94 -12.90
C PRO A 177 9.49 -8.22 -12.32
N GLU A 178 10.35 -8.89 -13.07
CA GLU A 178 11.09 -10.02 -12.51
C GLU A 178 11.74 -9.54 -11.21
N PRO A 179 11.65 -10.32 -10.10
CA PRO A 179 12.35 -9.95 -8.88
C PRO A 179 13.80 -9.71 -9.24
N ALA A 180 14.34 -8.54 -8.87
CA ALA A 180 15.73 -8.20 -9.12
C ALA A 180 16.58 -9.40 -8.70
N LYS A 181 17.22 -10.05 -9.68
CA LYS A 181 18.07 -11.22 -9.43
C LYS A 181 19.06 -10.78 -8.36
N GLU A 182 18.94 -11.34 -7.16
CA GLU A 182 19.90 -11.10 -6.10
C GLU A 182 21.29 -11.35 -6.72
N PRO A 183 22.26 -10.43 -6.60
CA PRO A 183 23.58 -10.67 -7.17
C PRO A 183 24.09 -11.97 -6.56
N VAL A 184 24.21 -13.00 -7.40
CA VAL A 184 24.70 -14.32 -7.00
C VAL A 184 26.02 -14.08 -6.27
N PRO A 185 26.15 -14.46 -4.99
CA PRO A 185 27.42 -14.36 -4.28
C PRO A 185 28.47 -15.07 -5.12
N ASN A 186 29.49 -14.33 -5.56
CA ASN A 186 30.57 -14.89 -6.36
C ASN A 186 31.10 -16.16 -5.69
N GLU A 187 30.99 -17.29 -6.38
CA GLU A 187 31.56 -18.56 -5.95
C GLU A 187 33.05 -18.34 -5.61
N PRO A 188 33.53 -18.72 -4.41
CA PRO A 188 34.92 -18.52 -4.06
C PRO A 188 35.80 -19.29 -5.04
N LYS A 189 36.60 -18.57 -5.83
CA LYS A 189 37.59 -19.15 -6.74
C LYS A 189 38.41 -20.20 -5.98
N ALA A 190 38.40 -21.43 -6.49
CA ALA A 190 39.15 -22.54 -5.93
C ALA A 190 40.61 -22.13 -5.69
N VAL A 191 41.03 -22.16 -4.42
CA VAL A 191 42.44 -21.97 -4.04
C VAL A 191 43.22 -23.16 -4.62
N PRO A 192 44.26 -22.94 -5.46
CA PRO A 192 45.02 -24.04 -6.02
C PRO A 192 45.77 -24.77 -4.90
N LYS A 193 45.52 -26.09 -4.79
CA LYS A 193 46.21 -26.97 -3.83
C LYS A 193 47.73 -26.91 -4.07
N ARG A 194 48.48 -26.39 -3.08
CA ARG A 194 49.95 -26.45 -3.09
C ARG A 194 50.40 -27.91 -3.15
N LYS A 195 51.16 -28.27 -4.19
CA LYS A 195 51.87 -29.55 -4.25
C LYS A 195 52.89 -29.61 -3.10
N ARG A 196 52.79 -30.61 -2.24
CA ARG A 196 53.83 -30.95 -1.25
C ARG A 196 55.09 -31.33 -2.02
N PHE A 197 56.14 -30.54 -1.87
CA PHE A 197 57.50 -30.96 -2.20
C PHE A 197 57.97 -31.95 -1.13
N VAL A 198 58.21 -33.19 -1.54
CA VAL A 198 58.94 -34.18 -0.74
C VAL A 198 60.43 -33.97 -1.03
N LYS A 199 61.21 -33.68 0.00
CA LYS A 199 62.68 -33.57 -0.06
C LYS A 199 63.25 -34.97 0.16
N PHE A 200 64.10 -35.43 -0.77
CA PHE A 200 65.03 -36.53 -0.55
C PHE A 200 66.32 -35.98 0.06
#